data_AF-A0A3P7MYL9-F1
#
_entry.id   AF-A0A3P7MYL9-F1
#
_cell.length_a   1.000
_cell.length_b   1.000
_cell.length_c   1.000
_cell.angle_alpha   90.00
_cell.angle_beta   90.00
_cell.angle_gamma   90.00
#
_symmetry.space_group_name_H-M   'P 1'
#
loop_
_entity.id
_entity.type
_entity.pdbx_description
1 polymer ?
#
loop_
_entity_poly.entity_id
_entity_poly.type
_entity_poly.pdbx_seq_one_letter_code
_entity_poly.pdbx_strand_id
1 'polypeptide(L)'
;MWEYCEKILRYVGSDMCGFAGESNEELCLRWQQMGAFHTFMRNHNSLYLPPQDPAQWRSVTDATIKANLFRYSYLPYLYSLHFEASLYGRTVIRPLFYEYPEDSRTHDLGNEFLWGSSMLIAPVLYQGARSVNAYLPKNDWYSLFDHEYGQLFGKGDHTFPAPWTSLIPVLTSFPSHKIIIAGSILPRQAPNVTTEYTRKNAFELLVAPLKNNGYGHASGYLYWDDGESIVDSFAKHPYYHWTFSYSSSDVVSNLVITTEKKAVNVDKSASYYDKNTKILYISTKNLIDISVGSTNTL
;
A
#
# COMPACT_ATOMS: atom_id res chain seq x y z
N MET A 1 8.80 -5.71 -14.22
CA MET A 1 7.42 -5.35 -13.81
C MET A 1 7.03 -3.96 -14.32
N TRP A 2 7.85 -2.94 -14.05
CA TRP A 2 7.60 -1.57 -14.52
C TRP A 2 7.46 -1.42 -16.05
N GLU A 3 8.33 -2.03 -16.86
CA GLU A 3 8.27 -1.92 -18.33
C GLU A 3 6.89 -2.29 -18.93
N TYR A 4 6.12 -3.13 -18.23
CA TYR A 4 4.75 -3.50 -18.62
C TYR A 4 3.71 -2.48 -18.15
N CYS A 5 3.93 -1.83 -17.00
CA CYS A 5 3.07 -0.75 -16.51
C CYS A 5 3.12 0.50 -17.41
N GLU A 6 4.26 0.79 -18.05
CA GLU A 6 4.35 1.80 -19.11
C GLU A 6 3.56 1.40 -20.36
N LYS A 7 3.49 0.10 -20.65
CA LYS A 7 2.82 -0.49 -21.82
C LYS A 7 1.36 -0.90 -21.56
N ILE A 8 0.65 -0.19 -20.67
CA ILE A 8 -0.81 -0.34 -20.40
C ILE A 8 -1.19 -1.54 -19.50
N LEU A 9 -0.28 -2.47 -19.21
CA LEU A 9 -0.55 -3.63 -18.34
C LEU A 9 -0.31 -3.31 -16.86
N ARG A 10 -1.41 -3.11 -16.13
CA ARG A 10 -1.40 -2.68 -14.71
C ARG A 10 -1.53 -3.84 -13.71
N TYR A 11 -1.95 -5.02 -14.18
CA TYR A 11 -2.10 -6.23 -13.38
C TYR A 11 -1.06 -7.26 -13.80
N VAL A 12 0.08 -7.24 -13.11
CA VAL A 12 1.34 -7.89 -13.51
C VAL A 12 2.08 -8.44 -12.29
N GLY A 13 2.84 -9.49 -12.53
CA GLY A 13 3.69 -10.14 -11.54
C GLY A 13 4.48 -11.26 -12.20
N SER A 14 5.37 -11.88 -11.43
CA SER A 14 6.08 -13.09 -11.83
C SER A 14 5.58 -14.31 -11.05
N ASP A 15 5.87 -15.50 -11.59
CA ASP A 15 5.65 -16.75 -10.88
C ASP A 15 6.60 -16.83 -9.69
N MET A 16 6.04 -16.62 -8.50
CA MET A 16 6.79 -16.54 -7.26
C MET A 16 7.47 -17.87 -6.96
N CYS A 17 8.69 -17.79 -6.42
CA CYS A 17 9.63 -18.90 -6.22
C CYS A 17 10.24 -19.49 -7.51
N GLY A 18 9.76 -19.05 -8.68
CA GLY A 18 10.28 -19.43 -9.99
C GLY A 18 9.49 -20.56 -10.63
N PHE A 19 9.12 -20.39 -11.90
CA PHE A 19 8.40 -21.43 -12.66
C PHE A 19 9.32 -22.59 -13.08
N ALA A 20 10.54 -22.25 -13.51
CA ALA A 20 11.52 -23.20 -14.01
C ALA A 20 12.69 -23.33 -13.03
N GLY A 21 13.19 -24.56 -12.88
CA GLY A 21 14.26 -24.88 -11.94
C GLY A 21 13.73 -25.14 -10.53
N GLU A 22 14.50 -25.91 -9.76
CA GLU A 22 14.17 -26.20 -8.37
C GLU A 22 14.43 -24.96 -7.49
N SER A 23 13.40 -24.50 -6.78
CA SER A 23 13.55 -23.44 -5.78
C SER A 23 14.21 -23.96 -4.51
N ASN A 24 14.73 -23.06 -3.69
CA ASN A 24 15.18 -23.34 -2.34
C ASN A 24 14.45 -22.46 -1.32
N GLU A 25 14.62 -22.78 -0.03
CA GLU A 25 13.95 -22.10 1.08
C GLU A 25 14.22 -20.59 1.11
N GLU A 26 15.48 -20.15 0.99
CA GLU A 26 15.82 -18.72 1.02
C GLU A 26 15.24 -17.96 -0.17
N LEU A 27 15.40 -18.51 -1.38
CA LEU A 27 14.87 -17.90 -2.60
C LEU A 27 13.35 -17.76 -2.51
N CYS A 28 12.65 -18.84 -2.14
CA CYS A 28 11.19 -18.81 -2.06
C CYS A 28 10.73 -17.88 -0.93
N LEU A 29 11.42 -17.83 0.21
CA LEU A 29 11.13 -16.89 1.29
C LEU A 29 11.21 -15.43 0.81
N ARG A 30 12.34 -15.04 0.17
CA ARG A 30 12.53 -13.67 -0.33
C ARG A 30 11.55 -13.32 -1.44
N TRP A 31 11.23 -14.28 -2.30
CA TRP A 31 10.26 -14.07 -3.36
C TRP A 31 8.83 -13.97 -2.84
N GLN A 32 8.46 -14.70 -1.79
CA GLN A 32 7.15 -14.54 -1.13
C GLN A 32 7.03 -13.15 -0.49
N GLN A 33 8.09 -12.68 0.19
CA GLN A 33 8.13 -11.33 0.76
C GLN A 33 7.96 -10.25 -0.32
N MET A 34 8.69 -10.33 -1.44
CA MET A 34 8.59 -9.37 -2.54
C MET A 34 7.28 -9.50 -3.32
N GLY A 35 6.86 -10.73 -3.64
CA GLY A 35 5.74 -11.00 -4.52
C GLY A 35 4.39 -10.65 -3.92
N ALA A 36 4.29 -10.53 -2.58
CA ALA A 36 3.17 -9.88 -1.90
C ALA A 36 2.95 -8.42 -2.38
N PHE A 37 3.94 -7.81 -3.03
CA PHE A 37 3.87 -6.47 -3.61
C PHE A 37 3.69 -6.46 -5.14
N HIS A 38 3.51 -7.61 -5.79
CA HIS A 38 3.05 -7.64 -7.19
C HIS A 38 1.57 -7.22 -7.28
N THR A 39 1.15 -6.64 -8.41
CA THR A 39 -0.30 -6.41 -8.59
C THR A 39 -1.02 -7.73 -8.87
N PHE A 40 -0.42 -8.60 -9.67
CA PHE A 40 -0.79 -10.01 -9.81
C PHE A 40 0.15 -10.90 -8.97
N MET A 41 -0.33 -11.36 -7.82
CA MET A 41 0.42 -12.22 -6.91
C MET A 41 0.04 -13.69 -7.15
N ARG A 42 0.99 -14.50 -7.64
CA ARG A 42 0.79 -15.93 -7.90
C ARG A 42 2.07 -16.71 -7.62
N ASN A 43 1.95 -17.79 -6.84
CA ASN A 43 2.95 -18.87 -6.81
C ASN A 43 2.51 -19.93 -7.82
N HIS A 44 3.40 -20.25 -8.77
CA HIS A 44 3.15 -21.22 -9.81
C HIS A 44 4.44 -21.96 -10.13
N ASN A 45 4.33 -23.27 -10.40
CA ASN A 45 5.46 -24.18 -10.54
C ASN A 45 5.28 -25.07 -11.78
N SER A 46 6.38 -25.48 -12.39
CA SER A 46 6.34 -26.46 -13.48
C SER A 46 5.96 -27.85 -12.96
N LEU A 47 5.38 -28.65 -13.84
CA LEU A 47 5.13 -30.06 -13.60
C LEU A 47 6.46 -30.79 -13.26
N TYR A 48 6.38 -31.77 -12.37
CA TYR A 48 7.49 -32.63 -11.91
C TYR A 48 8.59 -31.96 -11.06
N LEU A 49 8.51 -30.66 -10.78
CA LEU A 49 9.40 -30.01 -9.80
C LEU A 49 8.90 -30.26 -8.36
N PRO A 50 9.80 -30.20 -7.36
CA PRO A 50 9.40 -30.25 -5.95
C PRO A 50 8.38 -29.16 -5.61
N PRO A 51 7.45 -29.41 -4.66
CA PRO A 51 6.49 -28.41 -4.23
C PRO A 51 7.20 -27.18 -3.65
N GLN A 52 6.62 -26.01 -3.89
CA GLN A 52 7.17 -24.72 -3.45
C GLN A 52 6.09 -23.75 -2.96
N ASP A 53 4.91 -24.27 -2.64
CA ASP A 53 3.85 -23.46 -2.07
C ASP A 53 4.26 -22.96 -0.66
N PRO A 54 3.61 -21.91 -0.13
CA PRO A 54 4.00 -21.30 1.13
C PRO A 54 4.08 -22.26 2.33
N ALA A 55 3.38 -23.40 2.31
CA ALA A 55 3.38 -24.35 3.41
C ALA A 55 4.57 -25.32 3.39
N GLN A 56 5.36 -25.33 2.30
CA GLN A 56 6.45 -26.30 2.16
C GLN A 56 7.58 -26.12 3.18
N TRP A 57 7.93 -24.87 3.51
CA TRP A 57 8.92 -24.57 4.53
C TRP A 57 8.32 -23.68 5.61
N ARG A 58 8.61 -23.98 6.87
CA ARG A 58 8.05 -23.20 7.99
C ARG A 58 8.47 -21.73 7.93
N SER A 59 9.71 -21.45 7.58
CA SER A 59 10.21 -20.06 7.44
C SER A 59 9.48 -19.31 6.32
N VAL A 60 9.21 -19.98 5.20
CA VAL A 60 8.46 -19.44 4.07
C VAL A 60 7.01 -19.20 4.46
N THR A 61 6.39 -20.10 5.24
CA THR A 61 5.04 -19.92 5.77
C THR A 61 4.95 -18.65 6.61
N ASP A 62 5.84 -18.51 7.60
CA ASP A 62 5.81 -17.39 8.54
C ASP A 62 6.07 -16.05 7.82
N ALA A 63 7.02 -16.01 6.87
CA ALA A 63 7.27 -14.84 6.03
C ALA A 63 6.10 -14.50 5.11
N THR A 64 5.46 -15.50 4.49
CA THR A 64 4.31 -15.33 3.60
C THR A 64 3.11 -14.80 4.36
N ILE A 65 2.81 -15.32 5.56
CA ILE A 65 1.73 -14.83 6.42
C ILE A 65 1.95 -13.34 6.69
N LYS A 66 3.15 -12.95 7.11
CA LYS A 66 3.46 -11.55 7.44
C LYS A 66 3.30 -10.62 6.24
N ALA A 67 3.86 -10.99 5.09
CA ALA A 67 3.77 -10.20 3.87
C ALA A 67 2.31 -10.12 3.34
N ASN A 68 1.55 -11.20 3.42
CA ASN A 68 0.15 -11.22 3.00
C ASN A 68 -0.76 -10.45 3.94
N LEU A 69 -0.56 -10.51 5.26
CA LEU A 69 -1.31 -9.69 6.19
C LEU A 69 -1.07 -8.20 5.92
N PHE A 70 0.18 -7.80 5.63
CA PHE A 70 0.45 -6.43 5.18
C PHE A 70 -0.32 -6.11 3.89
N ARG A 71 -0.17 -6.92 2.84
CA ARG A 71 -0.89 -6.73 1.57
C ARG A 71 -2.40 -6.61 1.78
N TYR A 72 -2.99 -7.49 2.58
CA TYR A 72 -4.42 -7.54 2.84
C TYR A 72 -4.91 -6.31 3.60
N SER A 73 -4.08 -5.78 4.51
CA SER A 73 -4.40 -4.52 5.17
C SER A 73 -4.55 -3.39 4.15
N TYR A 74 -3.66 -3.32 3.17
CA TYR A 74 -3.63 -2.25 2.15
C TYR A 74 -4.41 -2.57 0.87
N LEU A 75 -5.28 -3.58 0.85
CA LEU A 75 -6.15 -3.84 -0.30
C LEU A 75 -7.02 -2.64 -0.71
N PRO A 76 -7.59 -1.83 0.22
CA PRO A 76 -8.33 -0.62 -0.19
C PRO A 76 -7.48 0.39 -0.96
N TYR A 77 -6.23 0.60 -0.52
CA TYR A 77 -5.26 1.43 -1.23
C TYR A 77 -4.90 0.85 -2.60
N LEU A 78 -4.51 -0.43 -2.64
CA LEU A 78 -4.14 -1.11 -3.89
C LEU A 78 -5.31 -1.15 -4.90
N TYR A 79 -6.53 -1.37 -4.42
CA TYR A 79 -7.75 -1.33 -5.23
C TYR A 79 -7.98 0.08 -5.79
N SER A 80 -7.83 1.12 -4.97
CA SER A 80 -7.95 2.51 -5.41
C SER A 80 -6.92 2.88 -6.48
N LEU A 81 -5.69 2.36 -6.37
CA LEU A 81 -4.69 2.52 -7.42
C LEU A 81 -5.12 1.85 -8.73
N HIS A 82 -5.64 0.62 -8.67
CA HIS A 82 -6.18 -0.07 -9.85
C HIS A 82 -7.37 0.67 -10.45
N PHE A 83 -8.27 1.19 -9.62
CA PHE A 83 -9.44 1.93 -10.06
C PHE A 83 -9.04 3.22 -10.81
N GLU A 84 -8.11 4.01 -10.26
CA GLU A 84 -7.55 5.17 -10.95
C GLU A 84 -6.78 4.81 -12.22
N ALA A 85 -6.07 3.68 -12.19
CA ALA A 85 -5.33 3.19 -13.34
C ALA A 85 -6.28 2.84 -14.51
N SER A 86 -7.45 2.28 -14.22
CA SER A 86 -8.51 2.01 -15.19
C SER A 86 -9.26 3.27 -15.64
N LEU A 87 -9.49 4.24 -14.75
CA LEU A 87 -10.17 5.50 -15.06
C LEU A 87 -9.32 6.45 -15.91
N TYR A 88 -8.06 6.64 -15.52
CA TYR A 88 -7.21 7.74 -16.00
C TYR A 88 -5.94 7.27 -16.69
N GLY A 89 -5.75 5.96 -16.83
CA GLY A 89 -4.55 5.40 -17.43
C GLY A 89 -3.30 5.51 -16.54
N ARG A 90 -3.44 5.77 -15.24
CA ARG A 90 -2.33 5.80 -14.28
C ARG A 90 -1.67 4.43 -14.12
N THR A 91 -0.55 4.39 -13.42
CA THR A 91 0.21 3.17 -13.10
C THR A 91 0.02 2.79 -11.63
N VAL A 92 0.03 1.49 -11.33
CA VAL A 92 -0.08 0.96 -9.97
C VAL A 92 1.30 0.75 -9.36
N ILE A 93 2.18 0.05 -10.06
CA ILE A 93 3.58 -0.05 -9.70
C ILE A 93 4.34 1.02 -10.50
N ARG A 94 5.20 1.80 -9.82
CA ARG A 94 5.95 2.91 -10.42
C ARG A 94 7.42 2.85 -10.02
N PRO A 95 8.37 3.20 -10.90
CA PRO A 95 9.74 3.43 -10.55
C PRO A 95 9.81 4.80 -9.91
N LEU A 96 10.88 5.03 -9.15
CA LEU A 96 11.03 6.26 -8.41
C LEU A 96 11.11 7.48 -9.35
N PHE A 97 11.75 7.36 -10.53
CA PHE A 97 11.86 8.48 -11.48
C PHE A 97 10.52 9.00 -12.01
N TYR A 98 9.45 8.21 -11.92
CA TYR A 98 8.13 8.65 -12.34
C TYR A 98 7.55 9.72 -11.42
N GLU A 99 7.91 9.64 -10.14
CA GLU A 99 7.50 10.58 -9.10
C GLU A 99 8.60 11.62 -8.79
N TYR A 100 9.86 11.30 -9.12
CA TYR A 100 11.04 12.13 -8.87
C TYR A 100 11.89 12.32 -10.15
N PRO A 101 11.34 12.86 -11.25
CA PRO A 101 12.04 12.94 -12.53
C PRO A 101 13.29 13.83 -12.48
N GLU A 102 13.29 14.85 -11.62
CA GLU A 102 14.42 15.77 -11.42
C GLU A 102 15.57 15.17 -10.59
N ASP A 103 15.35 14.00 -9.98
CA ASP A 103 16.36 13.31 -9.20
C ASP A 103 17.04 12.25 -10.07
N SER A 104 18.18 12.62 -10.68
CA SER A 104 18.91 11.74 -11.61
C SER A 104 19.33 10.41 -11.00
N ARG A 105 19.43 10.31 -9.66
CA ARG A 105 19.72 9.03 -9.01
C ARG A 105 18.62 8.01 -9.23
N THR A 106 17.37 8.46 -9.42
CA THR A 106 16.21 7.57 -9.56
C THR A 106 16.07 6.94 -10.93
N HIS A 107 16.83 7.41 -11.92
CA HIS A 107 16.72 6.96 -13.32
C HIS A 107 17.33 5.57 -13.55
N ASP A 108 18.27 5.15 -12.69
CA ASP A 108 18.97 3.86 -12.78
C ASP A 108 18.72 2.96 -11.55
N LEU A 109 17.65 3.23 -10.79
CA LEU A 109 17.23 2.37 -9.67
C LEU A 109 16.41 1.20 -10.20
N GLY A 110 16.96 -0.01 -10.09
CA GLY A 110 16.31 -1.26 -10.50
C GLY A 110 15.86 -2.17 -9.36
N ASN A 111 16.17 -1.82 -8.11
CA ASN A 111 16.04 -2.68 -6.93
C ASN A 111 14.95 -2.26 -5.94
N GLU A 112 14.22 -1.19 -6.21
CA GLU A 112 13.11 -0.70 -5.39
C GLU A 112 12.04 -0.06 -6.28
N PHE A 113 10.80 0.00 -5.78
CA PHE A 113 9.66 0.51 -6.54
C PHE A 113 8.58 1.07 -5.63
N LEU A 114 7.62 1.77 -6.23
CA LEU A 114 6.48 2.35 -5.54
C LEU A 114 5.18 1.59 -5.85
N TRP A 115 4.31 1.49 -4.86
CA TRP A 115 2.87 1.37 -5.05
C TRP A 115 2.24 2.75 -5.05
N GLY A 116 1.70 3.12 -6.21
CA GLY A 116 1.20 4.46 -6.48
C GLY A 116 2.31 5.48 -6.33
N SER A 117 1.97 6.63 -5.77
CA SER A 117 2.93 7.70 -5.47
C SER A 117 3.53 7.59 -4.06
N SER A 118 2.92 6.79 -3.19
CA SER A 118 3.01 7.05 -1.75
C SER A 118 3.63 5.93 -0.92
N MET A 119 3.89 4.75 -1.47
CA MET A 119 4.44 3.62 -0.72
C MET A 119 5.64 3.06 -1.48
N LEU A 120 6.83 3.14 -0.90
CA LEU A 120 8.08 2.59 -1.40
C LEU A 120 8.32 1.21 -0.83
N ILE A 121 8.76 0.29 -1.68
CA ILE A 121 9.05 -1.10 -1.38
C ILE A 121 10.50 -1.37 -1.81
N ALA A 122 11.34 -1.78 -0.85
CA ALA A 122 12.74 -2.12 -1.09
C ALA A 122 13.01 -3.59 -0.71
N PRO A 123 12.87 -4.55 -1.64
CA PRO A 123 13.04 -5.97 -1.36
C PRO A 123 14.50 -6.40 -1.19
N VAL A 124 14.71 -7.54 -0.52
CA VAL A 124 16.01 -8.23 -0.48
C VAL A 124 16.16 -9.08 -1.74
N LEU A 125 17.20 -8.81 -2.53
CA LEU A 125 17.43 -9.47 -3.83
C LEU A 125 18.58 -10.48 -3.86
N TYR A 126 19.50 -10.39 -2.90
CA TYR A 126 20.74 -11.18 -2.91
C TYR A 126 20.70 -12.30 -1.86
N GLN A 127 21.21 -13.46 -2.23
CA GLN A 127 21.32 -14.62 -1.35
C GLN A 127 22.16 -14.30 -0.11
N GLY A 128 21.77 -14.82 1.07
CA GLY A 128 22.47 -14.60 2.33
C GLY A 128 22.29 -13.21 2.94
N ALA A 129 21.76 -12.22 2.21
CA ALA A 129 21.57 -10.87 2.73
C ALA A 129 20.57 -10.83 3.89
N ARG A 130 20.86 -9.99 4.89
CA ARG A 130 20.03 -9.74 6.08
C ARG A 130 19.74 -8.25 6.29
N SER A 131 20.08 -7.43 5.30
CA SER A 131 19.80 -6.01 5.21
C SER A 131 19.61 -5.61 3.75
N VAL A 132 19.00 -4.45 3.53
CA VAL A 132 18.81 -3.83 2.21
C VAL A 132 19.35 -2.42 2.26
N ASN A 133 20.12 -2.02 1.25
CA ASN A 133 20.43 -0.61 1.00
C ASN A 133 19.38 -0.06 0.02
N ALA A 134 18.66 0.96 0.44
CA ALA A 134 17.56 1.58 -0.28
C ALA A 134 17.81 3.09 -0.41
N TYR A 135 17.49 3.65 -1.57
CA TYR A 135 17.61 5.08 -1.80
C TYR A 135 16.28 5.77 -1.55
N LEU A 136 16.29 6.77 -0.66
CA LEU A 136 15.13 7.59 -0.38
C LEU A 136 15.25 8.94 -1.11
N PRO A 137 14.39 9.23 -2.10
CA PRO A 137 14.34 10.53 -2.77
C PRO A 137 14.01 11.67 -1.80
N LYS A 138 14.17 12.92 -2.27
CA LYS A 138 13.93 14.15 -1.49
C LYS A 138 12.52 14.20 -0.90
N ASN A 139 12.35 13.72 0.34
CA ASN A 139 11.21 13.89 1.25
C ASN A 139 11.54 13.30 2.64
N ASP A 140 10.60 13.44 3.57
CA ASP A 140 10.52 12.63 4.78
C ASP A 140 9.74 11.33 4.51
N TRP A 141 10.28 10.20 4.94
CA TRP A 141 9.73 8.87 4.75
C TRP A 141 9.41 8.21 6.09
N TYR A 142 8.16 7.79 6.28
CA TYR A 142 7.74 7.04 7.45
C TYR A 142 7.90 5.55 7.21
N SER A 143 8.58 4.84 8.13
CA SER A 143 8.63 3.39 8.10
C SER A 143 7.24 2.77 8.34
N LEU A 144 6.84 1.85 7.46
CA LEU A 144 5.66 0.99 7.59
C LEU A 144 6.02 -0.47 7.87
N PHE A 145 7.31 -0.80 7.93
CA PHE A 145 7.77 -2.16 8.22
C PHE A 145 8.07 -2.33 9.71
N ASP A 146 8.21 -3.58 10.15
CA ASP A 146 8.20 -3.92 11.58
C ASP A 146 9.30 -3.24 12.40
N HIS A 147 10.43 -2.95 11.75
CA HIS A 147 11.53 -2.23 12.39
C HIS A 147 11.28 -0.74 12.30
N GLU A 148 11.32 -0.09 13.46
CA GLU A 148 11.22 1.38 13.54
C GLU A 148 9.91 1.91 12.93
N TYR A 149 8.80 1.18 13.09
CA TYR A 149 7.49 1.59 12.58
C TYR A 149 7.14 3.02 13.02
N GLY A 150 6.77 3.88 12.06
CA GLY A 150 6.46 5.28 12.28
C GLY A 150 7.68 6.21 12.41
N GLN A 151 8.90 5.67 12.42
CA GLN A 151 10.12 6.48 12.40
C GLN A 151 10.27 7.20 11.05
N LEU A 152 10.81 8.41 11.13
CA LEU A 152 11.12 9.25 9.99
C LEU A 152 12.55 9.03 9.50
N PHE A 153 12.69 8.91 8.18
CA PHE A 153 13.95 8.87 7.47
C PHE A 153 13.99 10.00 6.45
N GLY A 154 15.08 10.76 6.44
CA GLY A 154 15.31 11.78 5.43
C GLY A 154 15.80 11.19 4.11
N LYS A 155 16.00 12.04 3.11
CA LYS A 155 16.57 11.64 1.82
C LYS A 155 17.97 11.01 1.95
N GLY A 156 18.34 10.17 0.98
CA GLY A 156 19.67 9.56 0.86
C GLY A 156 19.63 8.04 0.94
N ASP A 157 20.82 7.44 1.03
CA ASP A 157 20.97 5.98 1.14
C ASP A 157 20.80 5.55 2.60
N HIS A 158 19.94 4.56 2.83
CA HIS A 158 19.70 3.99 4.14
C HIS A 158 19.85 2.48 4.09
N THR A 159 20.43 1.92 5.15
CA THR A 159 20.53 0.47 5.31
C THR A 159 19.49 0.01 6.32
N PHE A 160 18.51 -0.76 5.84
CA PHE A 160 17.45 -1.30 6.67
C PHE A 160 17.72 -2.76 7.02
N PRO A 161 17.46 -3.18 8.29
CA PRO A 161 17.50 -4.60 8.64
C PRO A 161 16.39 -5.34 7.89
N ALA A 162 16.73 -6.52 7.39
CA ALA A 162 15.79 -7.39 6.67
C ALA A 162 16.06 -8.87 7.00
N PRO A 163 15.96 -9.31 8.27
CA PRO A 163 16.02 -10.72 8.61
C PRO A 163 14.88 -11.50 7.92
N TRP A 164 14.95 -12.83 7.93
CA TRP A 164 13.89 -13.67 7.34
C TRP A 164 12.53 -13.50 8.02
N THR A 165 12.53 -13.10 9.30
CA THR A 165 11.34 -12.97 10.15
C THR A 165 10.66 -11.60 10.06
N SER A 166 11.24 -10.64 9.35
CA SER A 166 10.66 -9.31 9.16
C SER A 166 9.83 -9.22 7.88
N LEU A 167 8.96 -8.23 7.81
CA LEU A 167 8.52 -7.66 6.54
C LEU A 167 9.74 -7.06 5.83
N ILE A 168 9.73 -7.03 4.50
CA ILE A 168 10.71 -6.23 3.76
C ILE A 168 10.54 -4.74 4.08
N PRO A 169 11.58 -3.92 3.92
CA PRO A 169 11.45 -2.48 4.07
C PRO A 169 10.33 -1.92 3.19
N VAL A 170 9.34 -1.32 3.85
CA VAL A 170 8.24 -0.58 3.24
C VAL A 170 8.17 0.77 3.92
N LEU A 171 8.21 1.84 3.13
CA LEU A 171 8.14 3.20 3.63
C LEU A 171 7.03 3.96 2.92
N THR A 172 6.50 4.99 3.56
CA THR A 172 5.52 5.89 2.93
C THR A 172 5.99 7.32 2.98
N SER A 173 5.79 8.02 1.86
CA SER A 173 6.06 9.44 1.70
C SER A 173 5.11 10.00 0.65
N PHE A 174 5.31 11.22 0.19
CA PHE A 174 4.55 11.81 -0.90
C PHE A 174 5.44 12.60 -1.86
N PRO A 175 5.35 12.42 -3.18
CA PRO A 175 6.22 13.08 -4.14
C PRO A 175 6.05 14.60 -4.13
N SER A 176 7.15 15.33 -4.00
CA SER A 176 7.16 16.79 -3.88
C SER A 176 6.83 17.54 -5.19
N HIS A 177 6.55 16.83 -6.29
CA HIS A 177 6.30 17.43 -7.61
C HIS A 177 4.85 17.84 -7.88
N LYS A 178 3.86 17.43 -7.05
CA LYS A 178 2.49 17.91 -7.23
C LYS A 178 2.29 19.29 -6.58
N ILE A 179 1.50 20.14 -7.23
CA ILE A 179 1.09 21.50 -6.83
C ILE A 179 0.52 21.57 -5.39
N ILE A 180 0.19 20.43 -4.78
CA ILE A 180 -0.23 20.30 -3.38
C ILE A 180 0.90 19.59 -2.62
N ILE A 181 1.59 20.34 -1.76
CA ILE A 181 2.56 19.82 -0.79
C ILE A 181 1.77 19.21 0.37
N ALA A 182 1.46 17.93 0.30
CA ALA A 182 0.81 17.19 1.37
C ALA A 182 1.42 15.80 1.47
N GLY A 183 1.59 15.28 2.69
CA GLY A 183 1.88 13.88 2.94
C GLY A 183 0.76 12.95 2.47
N SER A 184 0.82 11.68 2.87
CA SER A 184 -0.06 10.62 2.33
C SER A 184 -1.11 10.18 3.35
N ILE A 185 -2.35 9.96 2.89
CA ILE A 185 -3.38 9.26 3.64
C ILE A 185 -3.68 7.94 2.94
N LEU A 186 -3.35 6.82 3.58
CA LEU A 186 -3.51 5.48 3.03
C LEU A 186 -4.72 4.77 3.66
N PRO A 187 -5.79 4.50 2.89
CA PRO A 187 -6.90 3.70 3.39
C PRO A 187 -6.49 2.22 3.50
N ARG A 188 -6.83 1.61 4.64
CA ARG A 188 -6.54 0.21 4.94
C ARG A 188 -7.70 -0.43 5.71
N GLN A 189 -7.70 -1.74 5.85
CA GLN A 189 -8.65 -2.51 6.67
C GLN A 189 -7.88 -3.51 7.54
N ALA A 190 -8.48 -4.02 8.61
CA ALA A 190 -7.91 -5.19 9.27
C ALA A 190 -7.88 -6.38 8.28
N PRO A 191 -6.75 -7.08 8.11
CA PRO A 191 -6.63 -8.19 7.17
C PRO A 191 -7.38 -9.43 7.68
N ASN A 192 -7.76 -10.32 6.77
CA ASN A 192 -8.42 -11.60 7.08
C ASN A 192 -8.02 -12.65 6.03
N VAL A 193 -8.47 -13.90 6.19
CA VAL A 193 -8.06 -15.05 5.36
C VAL A 193 -8.51 -14.95 3.89
N THR A 194 -9.55 -14.16 3.59
CA THR A 194 -10.01 -13.90 2.22
C THR A 194 -10.37 -12.42 2.05
N THR A 195 -10.38 -11.95 0.80
CA THR A 195 -10.82 -10.59 0.47
C THR A 195 -12.27 -10.34 0.89
N GLU A 196 -13.15 -11.33 0.75
CA GLU A 196 -14.55 -11.24 1.19
C GLU A 196 -14.66 -10.94 2.70
N TYR A 197 -13.87 -11.64 3.54
CA TYR A 197 -13.86 -11.37 4.97
C TYR A 197 -13.16 -10.06 5.33
N THR A 198 -12.06 -9.72 4.64
CA THR A 198 -11.36 -8.43 4.84
C THR A 198 -12.27 -7.25 4.55
N ARG A 199 -13.06 -7.31 3.46
CA ARG A 199 -13.98 -6.23 3.06
C ARG A 199 -15.10 -5.97 4.08
N LYS A 200 -15.39 -6.93 4.97
CA LYS A 200 -16.36 -6.78 6.07
C LYS A 200 -15.78 -6.05 7.29
N ASN A 201 -14.46 -5.87 7.37
CA ASN A 201 -13.80 -5.14 8.46
C ASN A 201 -13.92 -3.63 8.29
N ALA A 202 -13.76 -2.88 9.39
CA ALA A 202 -13.78 -1.43 9.36
C ALA A 202 -12.58 -0.86 8.58
N PHE A 203 -12.78 0.29 7.93
CA PHE A 203 -11.68 1.06 7.34
C PHE A 203 -10.89 1.79 8.42
N GLU A 204 -9.59 1.85 8.20
CA GLU A 204 -8.63 2.67 8.93
C GLU A 204 -7.95 3.62 7.93
N LEU A 205 -7.60 4.83 8.37
CA LEU A 205 -6.82 5.78 7.59
C LEU A 205 -5.46 5.98 8.26
N LEU A 206 -4.39 5.54 7.61
CA LEU A 206 -3.03 5.88 8.03
C LEU A 206 -2.69 7.26 7.48
N VAL A 207 -2.48 8.23 8.37
CA VAL A 207 -2.12 9.61 8.02
C VAL A 207 -0.61 9.80 8.25
N ALA A 208 0.14 9.99 7.16
CA ALA A 208 1.57 10.26 7.16
C ALA A 208 1.80 11.71 6.70
N PRO A 209 1.69 12.71 7.60
CA PRO A 209 1.74 14.11 7.22
C PRO A 209 3.16 14.57 6.89
N LEU A 210 3.29 15.42 5.87
CA LEU A 210 4.54 16.13 5.62
C LEU A 210 4.57 17.38 6.51
N LYS A 211 5.57 17.48 7.40
CA LYS A 211 5.75 18.65 8.26
C LYS A 211 6.57 19.71 7.52
N ASN A 212 6.02 20.91 7.43
CA ASN A 212 6.72 22.09 6.92
C ASN A 212 6.43 23.28 7.86
N ASN A 213 7.48 23.82 8.49
CA ASN A 213 7.39 24.99 9.38
C ASN A 213 6.28 24.87 10.47
N GLY A 214 6.14 23.70 11.11
CA GLY A 214 5.14 23.44 12.15
C GLY A 214 3.75 23.05 11.63
N TYR A 215 3.54 23.08 10.31
CA TYR A 215 2.29 22.65 9.68
C TYR A 215 2.42 21.28 9.04
N GLY A 216 1.52 20.37 9.38
CA GLY A 216 1.43 19.05 8.75
C GLY A 216 0.31 19.04 7.72
N HIS A 217 0.56 18.57 6.50
CA HIS A 217 -0.50 18.33 5.52
C HIS A 217 -0.47 16.88 5.07
N ALA A 218 -1.62 16.27 4.79
CA ALA A 218 -1.70 14.97 4.13
C ALA A 218 -2.94 14.87 3.25
N SER A 219 -2.88 14.09 2.18
CA SER A 219 -4.03 13.84 1.31
C SER A 219 -4.07 12.40 0.82
N GLY A 220 -5.26 11.93 0.48
CA GLY A 220 -5.46 10.59 -0.06
C GLY A 220 -6.85 10.43 -0.65
N TYR A 221 -7.13 9.23 -1.17
CA TYR A 221 -8.41 8.91 -1.77
C TYR A 221 -8.74 7.42 -1.58
N LEU A 222 -10.03 7.10 -1.65
CA LEU A 222 -10.55 5.74 -1.63
C LEU A 222 -11.64 5.60 -2.70
N TYR A 223 -11.47 4.62 -3.59
CA TYR A 223 -12.52 4.12 -4.47
C TYR A 223 -13.09 2.82 -3.90
N TRP A 224 -14.41 2.68 -3.93
CA TRP A 224 -15.07 1.48 -3.41
C TRP A 224 -16.34 1.14 -4.19
N ASP A 225 -16.47 -0.11 -4.60
CA ASP A 225 -17.66 -0.66 -5.26
C ASP A 225 -17.92 -2.09 -4.78
N ASP A 226 -18.74 -2.84 -5.52
CA ASP A 226 -19.04 -4.24 -5.21
C ASP A 226 -17.87 -5.20 -5.49
N GLY A 227 -16.83 -4.76 -6.22
CA GLY A 227 -15.63 -5.54 -6.54
C GLY A 227 -15.82 -6.68 -7.54
N GLU A 228 -17.02 -6.81 -8.14
CA GLU A 228 -17.37 -7.95 -8.99
C GLU A 228 -18.10 -7.56 -10.28
N SER A 229 -18.88 -6.47 -10.27
CA SER A 229 -19.66 -6.09 -11.45
C SER A 229 -18.78 -5.73 -12.64
N ILE A 230 -19.21 -6.14 -13.83
CA ILE A 230 -18.58 -5.76 -15.09
C ILE A 230 -18.83 -4.27 -15.34
N VAL A 231 -17.75 -3.51 -15.52
CA VAL A 231 -17.79 -2.06 -15.73
C VAL A 231 -17.78 -1.73 -17.22
N ASP A 232 -18.95 -1.56 -17.82
CA ASP A 232 -19.05 -1.09 -19.22
C ASP A 232 -18.79 0.42 -19.35
N SER A 233 -19.12 1.19 -18.30
CA SER A 233 -18.91 2.63 -18.24
C SER A 233 -18.89 3.13 -16.80
N PHE A 234 -17.82 3.84 -16.42
CA PHE A 234 -17.71 4.48 -15.10
C PHE A 234 -18.80 5.54 -14.82
N ALA A 235 -19.46 6.07 -15.85
CA ALA A 235 -20.60 6.96 -15.66
C ALA A 235 -21.82 6.24 -15.07
N LYS A 236 -22.03 4.97 -15.46
CA LYS A 236 -23.17 4.15 -15.03
C LYS A 236 -22.84 3.23 -13.86
N HIS A 237 -21.58 2.81 -13.74
CA HIS A 237 -21.13 1.93 -12.67
C HIS A 237 -21.31 2.57 -11.29
N PRO A 238 -21.99 1.90 -10.35
CA PRO A 238 -22.19 2.44 -9.02
C PRO A 238 -20.95 2.20 -8.15
N TYR A 239 -20.27 3.30 -7.79
CA TYR A 239 -19.13 3.27 -6.89
C TYR A 239 -19.10 4.52 -6.01
N TYR A 240 -18.39 4.42 -4.90
CA TYR A 240 -18.04 5.52 -4.01
C TYR A 240 -16.64 6.03 -4.32
N HIS A 241 -16.48 7.35 -4.24
CA HIS A 241 -15.18 8.01 -4.28
C HIS A 241 -15.12 9.00 -3.12
N TRP A 242 -14.16 8.77 -2.23
CA TRP A 242 -13.84 9.66 -1.13
C TRP A 242 -12.47 10.26 -1.32
N THR A 243 -12.33 11.54 -0.98
CA THR A 243 -11.06 12.23 -0.85
C THR A 243 -10.85 12.59 0.62
N PHE A 244 -9.60 12.54 1.05
CA PHE A 244 -9.19 12.82 2.41
C PHE A 244 -8.19 13.97 2.39
N SER A 245 -8.38 14.94 3.29
CA SER A 245 -7.46 16.05 3.50
C SER A 245 -7.21 16.24 4.98
N TYR A 246 -5.96 16.12 5.38
CA TYR A 246 -5.48 16.38 6.72
C TYR A 246 -4.64 17.65 6.75
N SER A 247 -4.85 18.46 7.78
CA SER A 247 -4.02 19.62 8.08
C SER A 247 -3.81 19.71 9.59
N SER A 248 -2.59 19.97 10.02
CA SER A 248 -2.26 20.24 11.42
C SER A 248 -1.38 21.47 11.57
N SER A 249 -1.51 22.10 12.72
CA SER A 249 -0.62 23.13 13.27
C SER A 249 -0.22 22.73 14.69
N ASP A 250 0.57 23.57 15.35
CA ASP A 250 0.95 23.38 16.76
C ASP A 250 -0.25 23.36 17.73
N VAL A 251 -1.45 23.79 17.29
CA VAL A 251 -2.63 23.95 18.15
C VAL A 251 -3.79 23.05 17.73
N VAL A 252 -4.00 22.84 16.43
CA VAL A 252 -5.19 22.13 15.91
C VAL A 252 -4.79 21.16 14.81
N SER A 253 -5.44 19.99 14.80
CA SER A 253 -5.42 19.05 13.68
C SER A 253 -6.83 18.84 13.15
N ASN A 254 -7.01 18.87 11.83
CA ASN A 254 -8.27 18.67 11.14
C ASN A 254 -8.12 17.57 10.09
N LEU A 255 -9.08 16.64 10.05
CA LEU A 255 -9.25 15.67 8.98
C LEU A 255 -10.61 15.91 8.33
N VAL A 256 -10.59 16.20 7.03
CA VAL A 256 -11.79 16.39 6.20
C VAL A 256 -11.93 15.19 5.28
N ILE A 257 -13.14 14.61 5.28
CA ILE A 257 -13.51 13.50 4.41
C ILE A 257 -14.61 14.00 3.48
N THR A 258 -14.34 14.06 2.19
CA THR A 258 -15.29 14.53 1.17
C THR A 258 -15.77 13.34 0.36
N THR A 259 -17.09 13.22 0.18
CA THR A 259 -17.68 12.24 -0.73
C THR A 259 -17.86 12.87 -2.10
N GLU A 260 -16.92 12.61 -3.01
CA GLU A 260 -16.92 13.15 -4.38
C GLU A 260 -17.97 12.46 -5.26
N LYS A 261 -18.15 11.15 -5.06
CA LYS A 261 -19.19 10.36 -5.71
C LYS A 261 -19.80 9.37 -4.74
N LYS A 262 -21.12 9.24 -4.82
CA LYS A 262 -21.92 8.28 -4.05
C LYS A 262 -22.50 7.24 -4.99
N ALA A 263 -22.39 5.97 -4.64
CA ALA A 263 -23.02 4.90 -5.39
C ALA A 263 -24.56 4.98 -5.29
N VAL A 264 -25.25 4.64 -6.37
CA VAL A 264 -26.71 4.51 -6.42
C VAL A 264 -27.04 3.02 -6.42
N ASN A 265 -27.95 2.57 -5.55
CA ASN A 265 -28.43 1.18 -5.46
C ASN A 265 -27.39 0.09 -5.09
N VAL A 266 -26.23 0.45 -4.53
CA VAL A 266 -25.38 -0.55 -3.85
C VAL A 266 -25.99 -0.83 -2.49
N ASP A 267 -26.27 -2.10 -2.24
CA ASP A 267 -26.91 -2.56 -1.01
C ASP A 267 -26.15 -2.02 0.21
N LYS A 268 -26.90 -1.31 1.04
CA LYS A 268 -26.45 -0.63 2.25
C LYS A 268 -26.36 -1.59 3.42
N SER A 269 -26.32 -2.89 3.21
CA SER A 269 -26.23 -3.90 4.27
C SER A 269 -25.01 -3.72 5.21
N ALA A 270 -24.11 -2.80 4.89
CA ALA A 270 -23.11 -2.23 5.78
C ALA A 270 -23.44 -0.81 6.33
N SER A 271 -24.70 -0.42 6.57
CA SER A 271 -25.08 0.93 7.08
C SER A 271 -26.46 0.99 7.77
N TYR A 272 -26.46 1.36 9.06
CA TYR A 272 -27.64 1.54 9.93
C TYR A 272 -28.08 3.02 9.98
N TYR A 273 -29.36 3.34 10.24
CA TYR A 273 -29.88 4.71 10.35
C TYR A 273 -30.61 4.92 11.69
N ASP A 274 -30.15 5.87 12.51
CA ASP A 274 -30.78 6.24 13.79
C ASP A 274 -31.73 7.44 13.61
N LYS A 275 -32.98 7.25 14.00
CA LYS A 275 -34.05 8.25 13.88
C LYS A 275 -33.98 9.37 14.93
N ASN A 276 -33.22 9.19 16.02
CA ASN A 276 -33.15 10.16 17.11
C ASN A 276 -32.15 11.30 16.85
N THR A 277 -31.10 11.05 16.05
CA THR A 277 -30.03 12.03 15.78
C THR A 277 -30.16 12.75 14.44
N LYS A 278 -31.06 12.31 13.55
CA LYS A 278 -31.22 12.83 12.17
C LYS A 278 -29.89 12.84 11.36
N ILE A 279 -29.00 11.85 11.58
CA ILE A 279 -27.71 11.69 10.89
C ILE A 279 -27.72 10.43 10.01
N LEU A 280 -27.15 10.52 8.79
CA LEU A 280 -26.97 9.38 7.87
C LEU A 280 -25.64 8.67 8.20
N TYR A 281 -25.69 7.45 8.75
CA TYR A 281 -24.49 6.64 9.01
C TYR A 281 -24.21 5.72 7.81
N ILE A 282 -23.01 5.83 7.25
CA ILE A 282 -22.37 4.74 6.49
C ILE A 282 -21.76 3.84 7.59
N SER A 283 -21.99 2.52 7.67
CA SER A 283 -21.40 1.75 8.79
C SER A 283 -19.90 1.61 8.57
N THR A 284 -19.19 2.56 9.14
CA THR A 284 -17.92 2.39 9.81
C THR A 284 -18.27 1.90 11.22
N LYS A 285 -18.40 0.59 11.42
CA LYS A 285 -18.46 0.03 12.78
C LYS A 285 -17.15 0.39 13.48
N ASN A 286 -17.26 1.28 14.45
CA ASN A 286 -16.25 1.70 15.43
C ASN A 286 -15.16 2.66 14.93
N LEU A 287 -14.81 3.57 15.84
CA LEU A 287 -13.93 4.73 15.69
C LEU A 287 -12.50 4.36 15.25
N ILE A 288 -12.00 5.18 14.32
CA ILE A 288 -10.70 5.88 14.26
C ILE A 288 -9.67 5.45 15.34
N ASP A 289 -8.44 5.11 14.91
CA ASP A 289 -7.28 5.36 15.76
C ASP A 289 -6.33 6.40 15.11
N ILE A 290 -6.27 7.56 15.76
CA ILE A 290 -5.24 8.58 15.55
C ILE A 290 -4.19 8.30 16.63
N SER A 291 -3.10 7.60 16.30
CA SER A 291 -1.94 7.58 17.18
C SER A 291 -1.13 8.86 16.97
N VAL A 292 -1.42 9.89 17.78
CA VAL A 292 -0.52 11.04 17.95
C VAL A 292 0.66 10.57 18.80
N GLY A 293 1.82 10.37 18.18
CA GLY A 293 3.06 10.21 18.93
C GLY A 293 3.46 11.55 19.56
N SER A 294 3.22 11.71 20.87
CA SER A 294 3.98 12.65 21.70
C SER A 294 4.82 11.87 22.70
N THR A 295 6.13 11.97 22.55
CA THR A 295 7.10 11.61 23.59
C THR A 295 6.78 12.38 24.87
N ASN A 296 6.65 11.68 26.00
CA ASN A 296 6.96 12.26 27.29
C ASN A 296 7.88 11.29 28.04
N THR A 297 9.13 11.71 28.14
CA THR A 297 10.08 11.32 29.18
C THR A 297 9.52 11.66 30.55
N LEU A 298 9.33 10.65 31.40
CA LEU A 298 10.00 10.44 32.70
C LEU A 298 9.52 9.11 33.29
#